data_AF-A0AA42MDK6-F1
#
_entry.id   AF-A0AA42MDK6-F1
#
_cell.length_a   1.000
_cell.length_b   1.000
_cell.length_c   1.000
_cell.angle_alpha   90.00
_cell.angle_beta   90.00
_cell.angle_gamma   90.00
#
_symmetry.space_group_name_H-M   'P 1'
#
loop_
_entity.id
_entity.type
_entity.pdbx_description
1 polymer ?
#
loop_
_entity_poly.entity_id
_entity_poly.type
_entity_poly.pdbx_seq_one_letter_code
_entity_poly.pdbx_strand_id
1 'polypeptide(L)' 'MAIPIIPADQALNVSAIITYIYADPGLGKTSLGFTADKAISFDFDRGAHRTGELRRGAVVP' A
#
# COMPACT_ATOMS: atom_id res chain seq x y z
N MET A 1 10.66 -0.34 30.81
CA MET A 1 10.09 0.56 29.78
C MET A 1 8.58 0.49 29.86
N ALA A 2 7.88 1.62 29.84
CA ALA A 2 6.42 1.67 29.94
C ALA A 2 5.77 1.45 28.57
N ILE A 3 4.68 0.69 28.53
CA ILE A 3 3.87 0.49 27.32
C ILE A 3 2.98 1.73 27.13
N PRO A 4 2.98 2.38 25.97
CA PRO A 4 2.06 3.48 25.69
C PRO A 4 0.62 2.94 25.65
N ILE A 5 -0.24 3.42 26.57
CA ILE A 5 -1.66 3.09 26.61
C ILE A 5 -2.42 4.17 25.83
N ILE A 6 -3.23 3.75 24.86
CA ILE A 6 -4.08 4.61 24.04
C ILE A 6 -5.53 4.45 24.52
N PRO A 7 -6.17 5.50 25.06
CA PRO A 7 -7.59 5.51 25.41
C PRO A 7 -8.49 5.30 24.19
N ALA A 8 -9.69 4.74 24.41
CA ALA A 8 -10.62 4.39 23.33
C ALA A 8 -11.15 5.61 22.55
N ASP A 9 -11.18 6.79 23.17
CA ASP A 9 -11.66 8.06 22.62
C ASP A 9 -10.54 8.93 22.06
N GLN A 10 -9.28 8.51 22.19
CA GLN A 10 -8.15 9.26 21.66
C GLN A 10 -8.17 9.21 20.12
N ALA A 11 -8.34 10.37 19.50
CA ALA A 11 -8.24 10.51 18.05
C ALA A 11 -6.84 10.10 17.55
N LEU A 12 -6.79 9.12 16.65
CA LEU A 12 -5.56 8.66 16.00
C LEU A 12 -5.37 9.42 14.69
N ASN A 13 -4.28 10.17 14.58
CA ASN A 13 -3.89 10.78 13.32
C ASN A 13 -3.31 9.69 12.39
N VAL A 14 -4.00 9.39 11.29
CA VAL A 14 -3.55 8.41 10.30
C VAL A 14 -2.76 9.12 9.21
N SER A 15 -1.43 9.11 9.35
CA SER A 15 -0.52 9.72 8.37
C SER A 15 -0.26 8.83 7.15
N ALA A 16 -0.42 7.51 7.29
CA ALA A 16 -0.22 6.54 6.22
C ALA A 16 -1.08 5.31 6.44
N ILE A 17 -1.54 4.71 5.34
CA ILE A 17 -2.22 3.42 5.33
C ILE A 17 -1.26 2.42 4.68
N ILE A 18 -0.93 1.36 5.41
CA ILE A 18 -0.09 0.25 4.92
C ILE A 18 -1.02 -0.92 4.62
N THR A 19 -1.05 -1.37 3.37
CA THR A 19 -1.96 -2.43 2.93
C THR A 19 -1.17 -3.52 2.21
N TYR A 20 -1.42 -4.78 2.58
CA TYR A 20 -0.89 -5.95 1.90
C TYR A 20 -2.01 -6.65 1.13
N ILE A 21 -1.87 -6.70 -0.19
CA ILE A 21 -2.88 -7.29 -1.08
C ILE A 21 -2.36 -8.66 -1.55
N TYR A 22 -3.03 -9.73 -1.10
CA TYR A 22 -2.74 -11.10 -1.51
C TYR A 22 -3.86 -11.64 -2.40
N ALA A 23 -3.55 -12.03 -3.63
CA ALA A 23 -4.51 -12.51 -4.61
C ALA A 23 -3.83 -13.32 -5.73
N ASP A 24 -4.59 -14.16 -6.42
CA ASP A 24 -4.14 -14.96 -7.56
C ASP A 24 -3.62 -14.10 -8.75
N PRO A 25 -2.73 -14.64 -9.60
CA PRO A 25 -2.28 -13.97 -10.82
C PRO A 25 -3.45 -13.52 -11.71
N GLY A 26 -3.36 -12.32 -12.29
CA GLY A 26 -4.38 -11.78 -13.19
C GLY A 26 -5.52 -11.01 -12.53
N LEU A 27 -5.68 -11.05 -11.20
CA LEU A 27 -6.76 -10.35 -10.47
C LEU A 27 -6.54 -8.83 -10.27
N GLY A 28 -5.58 -8.23 -10.98
CA GLY A 28 -5.37 -6.78 -10.93
C GLY A 28 -4.78 -6.23 -9.62
N LYS A 29 -4.21 -7.07 -8.75
CA LYS A 29 -3.54 -6.67 -7.49
C LYS A 29 -2.51 -5.55 -7.67
N THR A 30 -1.66 -5.65 -8.68
CA THR A 30 -0.65 -4.63 -8.96
C THR A 30 -1.32 -3.34 -9.44
N SER A 31 -2.34 -3.43 -10.29
CA SER A 31 -3.10 -2.27 -10.77
C SER A 31 -3.86 -1.57 -9.64
N LEU A 32 -4.46 -2.32 -8.71
CA LEU A 32 -5.13 -1.80 -7.52
C LEU A 32 -4.15 -1.09 -6.58
N GLY A 33 -2.94 -1.62 -6.41
CA GLY A 33 -1.89 -0.98 -5.60
C GLY A 33 -1.48 0.41 -6.12
N PHE A 34 -1.72 0.71 -7.40
CA PHE A 34 -1.38 1.99 -8.01
C PHE A 34 -2.56 2.94 -8.21
N THR A 35 -3.77 2.63 -7.72
CA THR A 35 -4.89 3.59 -7.79
C THR A 35 -4.92 4.62 -6.65
N ALA A 36 -4.08 4.46 -5.62
CA ALA A 36 -4.03 5.40 -4.50
C ALA A 36 -3.35 6.73 -4.87
N ASP A 37 -3.84 7.83 -4.29
CA ASP A 37 -3.47 9.22 -4.63
C ASP A 37 -1.97 9.52 -4.44
N LYS A 38 -1.32 8.86 -3.47
CA LYS A 38 0.13 8.95 -3.20
C LYS A 38 0.73 7.56 -2.93
N ALA A 39 0.43 6.61 -3.80
CA ALA A 39 0.89 5.23 -3.65
C ALA A 39 2.43 5.14 -3.66
N ILE A 40 2.99 4.45 -2.67
CA ILE A 40 4.34 3.87 -2.74
C ILE A 40 4.12 2.36 -2.83
N SER A 41 4.44 1.78 -4.00
CA SER A 41 4.31 0.35 -4.23
C SER A 41 5.66 -0.32 -4.02
N PHE A 42 5.73 -1.24 -3.06
CA PHE A 42 6.88 -2.12 -2.84
C PHE A 42 6.71 -3.36 -3.69
N ASP A 43 7.52 -3.48 -4.74
CA ASP A 43 7.37 -4.47 -5.79
C ASP A 43 8.24 -5.71 -5.55
N PHE A 44 7.82 -6.55 -4.60
CA PHE A 44 8.56 -7.75 -4.23
C PHE A 44 8.53 -8.85 -5.29
N ASP A 45 7.57 -8.82 -6.24
CA ASP A 45 7.43 -9.81 -7.32
C ASP A 45 7.87 -9.29 -8.70
N ARG A 46 8.47 -8.09 -8.74
CA ARG A 46 8.86 -7.37 -9.98
C ARG A 46 7.70 -7.19 -10.96
N GLY A 47 6.47 -7.17 -10.46
CA GLY A 47 5.24 -7.08 -11.22
C GLY A 47 4.90 -5.70 -11.77
N ALA A 48 5.59 -4.64 -11.34
CA ALA A 48 5.24 -3.26 -11.65
C ALA A 48 5.35 -2.90 -13.14
N HIS A 49 6.06 -3.67 -13.95
CA HIS A 49 6.10 -3.47 -15.40
C HIS A 49 4.78 -3.83 -16.09
N ARG A 50 3.91 -4.62 -15.43
CA ARG A 50 2.64 -5.14 -16.00
C ARG A 50 1.48 -4.13 -15.92
N THR A 51 1.63 -3.02 -15.21
CA THR A 51 0.51 -2.10 -14.89
C THR A 51 0.31 -0.96 -15.87
N GLY A 52 1.25 -0.73 -16.80
CA GLY A 52 1.10 0.24 -17.89
C GLY A 52 0.68 1.63 -17.41
N GLU A 53 -0.41 2.16 -17.99
CA GLU A 53 -0.97 3.49 -17.69
C GLU A 53 -1.51 3.64 -16.26
N LEU A 54 -1.76 2.54 -15.55
CA LEU A 54 -2.25 2.58 -14.17
C LEU A 54 -1.15 2.82 -13.14
N ARG A 55 0.12 2.87 -13.54
CA ARG A 55 1.27 3.10 -12.65
C ARG A 55 1.30 4.54 -12.14
N ARG A 56 0.60 4.82 -11.04
CA ARG A 56 0.68 6.10 -10.32
C ARG A 56 1.58 5.96 -9.10
N GLY A 57 2.56 6.86 -8.95
CA GLY A 57 3.43 6.90 -7.77
C GLY A 57 4.76 6.17 -7.93
N ALA A 58 5.52 6.13 -6.84
CA ALA A 58 6.89 5.59 -6.81
C ALA A 58 6.86 4.07 -6.63
N VAL A 59 7.76 3.39 -7.34
CA VAL A 59 8.00 1.95 -7.19
C VAL A 59 9.34 1.75 -6.51
N VAL A 60 9.33 1.02 -5.40
CA VAL A 60 10.55 0.63 -4.68
C VAL A 60 10.83 -0.84 -5.00
N PRO A 61 12.00 -1.16 -5.60
CA PRO A 61 12.38 -2.53 -5.96
C PRO A 61 12.81 -3.37 -4.75
#